data_AF-A0A7M1S5N8-F1
#
_entry.id   AF-A0A7M1S5N8-F1
#
_cell.length_a   1.000
_cell.length_b   1.000
_cell.length_c   1.000
_cell.angle_alpha   90.00
_cell.angle_beta   90.00
_cell.angle_gamma   90.00
#
_symmetry.space_group_name_H-M   'P 1'
#
loop_
_entity.id
_entity.type
_entity.pdbx_description
1 polymer ?
#
loop_
_entity_poly.entity_id
_entity_poly.type
_entity_poly.pdbx_seq_one_letter_code
_entity_poly.pdbx_strand_id
1 'polypeptide(L)' 'MEYSLVGESLKFMLLGMLIVFVFLVLLVQIMKLQAKIINKYFPEKAPEVPTSSPQADTTQEAHHVAAIVAAIAEFRKNKS' A
#
# COMPACT_ATOMS: atom_id res chain seq x y z
N MET A 1 -36.84 3.33 48.92
CA MET A 1 -36.39 4.43 48.04
C MET A 1 -34.92 4.22 47.71
N GLU A 2 -34.57 3.21 46.91
CA GLU A 2 -33.15 2.90 46.58
C GLU A 2 -32.89 2.80 45.07
N TYR A 3 -33.95 2.67 44.27
CA TYR A 3 -33.88 2.57 42.81
C TYR A 3 -33.23 3.80 42.16
N SER A 4 -33.33 4.97 42.81
CA SER A 4 -32.81 6.22 42.27
C SER A 4 -31.28 6.24 42.21
N LEU A 5 -30.56 5.64 43.18
CA LEU A 5 -29.10 5.73 43.21
C LEU A 5 -28.44 4.79 42.20
N VAL A 6 -28.92 3.55 42.09
CA VAL A 6 -28.40 2.56 41.13
C VAL A 6 -28.73 2.96 39.69
N GLY A 7 -29.93 3.51 39.46
CA GLY A 7 -30.31 4.04 38.15
C GLY A 7 -29.48 5.27 37.74
N GLU A 8 -29.02 6.06 38.70
CA GLU A 8 -28.21 7.25 38.43
C GLU A 8 -26.72 6.90 38.20
N SER A 9 -26.16 5.97 38.97
CA SER A 9 -24.81 5.46 38.73
C SER A 9 -24.69 4.74 37.38
N LEU A 10 -25.72 4.03 36.94
CA LEU A 10 -25.76 3.41 35.61
C LEU A 10 -25.72 4.44 34.48
N LYS A 11 -26.38 5.60 34.64
CA LYS A 11 -26.29 6.71 33.67
C LYS A 11 -24.86 7.26 33.60
N PHE A 12 -24.19 7.42 34.73
CA PHE A 12 -22.80 7.87 34.75
C PHE A 12 -21.83 6.85 34.15
N MET A 13 -22.07 5.55 34.34
CA MET A 13 -21.31 4.49 33.67
C MET A 13 -21.46 4.57 32.15
N LEU A 14 -22.70 4.65 31.66
CA LEU A 14 -22.98 4.79 30.22
C LEU A 14 -22.39 6.08 29.65
N LEU A 15 -22.50 7.19 30.37
CA LEU A 15 -21.96 8.48 29.97
C LEU A 15 -20.42 8.46 29.89
N GLY A 16 -19.77 7.86 30.89
CA GLY A 16 -18.32 7.65 30.93
C GLY A 16 -17.83 6.71 29.82
N MET A 17 -18.60 5.67 29.51
CA MET A 17 -18.28 4.77 28.41
C MET A 17 -18.40 5.48 27.05
N LEU A 18 -19.47 6.25 26.84
CA LEU A 18 -19.71 6.97 25.60
C LEU A 18 -18.67 8.06 25.35
N ILE A 19 -18.28 8.83 26.37
CA ILE A 19 -17.27 9.88 26.18
C ILE A 19 -15.93 9.29 25.74
N VAL A 20 -15.51 8.15 26.33
CA VAL A 20 -14.30 7.44 25.93
C VAL A 20 -14.46 6.87 24.51
N PHE A 21 -15.60 6.28 24.19
CA PHE A 21 -15.86 5.77 22.84
C PHE A 21 -15.77 6.86 21.78
N VAL A 22 -16.42 8.01 22.00
CA VAL A 22 -16.34 9.18 21.10
C VAL A 22 -14.91 9.67 20.96
N PHE A 23 -14.17 9.74 22.06
CA PHE A 23 -12.76 10.15 22.06
C PHE A 23 -11.90 9.21 21.21
N LEU A 24 -12.06 7.89 21.35
CA LEU A 24 -11.33 6.91 20.53
C LEU A 24 -11.70 7.01 19.05
N VAL A 25 -12.99 7.18 18.72
CA VAL A 25 -13.43 7.40 17.34
C VAL A 25 -12.78 8.65 16.75
N LEU A 26 -12.69 9.72 17.53
CA LEU A 26 -12.05 10.97 17.13
C LEU A 26 -10.54 10.75 16.88
N LEU A 27 -9.83 10.04 17.75
CA LEU A 27 -8.42 9.68 17.54
C LEU A 27 -8.22 8.87 16.26
N VAL A 28 -9.07 7.87 16.00
CA VAL A 28 -9.01 7.08 14.77
C VAL A 28 -9.25 7.96 13.54
N GLN A 29 -10.19 8.91 13.63
CA GLN A 29 -10.47 9.83 12.53
C GLN A 29 -9.29 10.76 12.22
N ILE A 30 -8.61 11.26 13.26
CA ILE A 30 -7.38 12.06 13.11
C ILE A 30 -6.28 11.21 12.48
N MET A 31 -6.06 9.98 12.95
CA MET A 31 -5.07 9.07 12.39
C MET A 31 -5.33 8.78 10.91
N LYS A 32 -6.60 8.58 10.52
CA LYS A 32 -6.98 8.44 9.11
C LYS A 32 -6.71 9.70 8.28
N LEU A 33 -6.96 10.88 8.86
CA LEU A 33 -6.67 12.14 8.20
C LEU A 33 -5.16 12.33 7.99
N GLN A 34 -4.36 12.04 9.01
CA GLN A 34 -2.91 12.02 8.92
C GLN A 34 -2.43 11.04 7.83
N ALA A 35 -2.94 9.80 7.83
CA ALA A 35 -2.61 8.80 6.80
C ALA A 35 -2.95 9.29 5.38
N LYS A 36 -4.09 9.98 5.20
CA LYS A 36 -4.50 10.54 3.91
C LYS A 36 -3.62 11.70 3.46
N ILE A 37 -3.22 12.56 4.39
CA ILE A 37 -2.28 13.67 4.13
C ILE A 37 -0.92 13.09 3.73
N ILE A 38 -0.40 12.14 4.51
CA ILE A 38 0.88 11.47 4.23
C ILE A 38 0.84 10.81 2.85
N ASN A 39 -0.17 10.00 2.52
CA ASN A 39 -0.27 9.38 1.19
C ASN A 39 -0.35 10.40 0.04
N LYS A 40 -0.91 11.59 0.29
CA LYS A 40 -1.04 12.63 -0.75
C LYS A 40 0.24 13.41 -0.98
N TYR A 41 1.00 13.72 0.08
CA TYR A 41 2.22 14.54 -0.01
C TYR A 41 3.51 13.72 -0.06
N PHE A 42 3.49 12.52 0.52
CA PHE A 42 4.54 11.51 0.51
C PHE A 42 3.94 10.19 0.04
N PRO A 43 3.55 10.06 -1.24
CA PRO A 43 3.15 8.78 -1.78
C PRO A 43 4.32 7.81 -1.57
N GLU A 44 4.15 6.82 -0.70
CA GLU A 44 5.03 5.67 -0.68
C GLU A 44 4.97 5.08 -2.07
N LYS A 45 6.10 5.17 -2.80
CA LYS A 45 6.32 4.42 -4.01
C LYS A 45 6.17 2.98 -3.58
N ALA A 46 5.00 2.39 -3.81
CA ALA A 46 4.82 0.96 -3.64
C ALA A 46 6.02 0.31 -4.35
N PRO A 47 6.75 -0.61 -3.70
CA PRO A 47 7.74 -1.39 -4.45
C PRO A 47 6.98 -1.93 -5.65
N GLU A 48 7.42 -1.52 -6.85
CA GLU A 48 6.90 -2.06 -8.09
C GLU A 48 7.08 -3.56 -7.95
N VAL A 49 6.00 -4.26 -7.62
CA VAL A 49 5.98 -5.71 -7.72
C VAL A 49 6.24 -5.91 -9.21
N PRO A 50 7.39 -6.47 -9.62
CA PRO A 50 7.66 -6.65 -11.02
C PRO A 50 6.53 -7.53 -11.52
N THR A 51 5.60 -6.91 -12.24
CA THR A 51 4.57 -7.65 -12.93
C THR A 51 5.36 -8.27 -14.06
N SER A 52 5.81 -9.51 -13.86
CA SER A 52 6.42 -10.30 -14.92
C SER A 52 5.36 -10.47 -15.98
N SER A 53 5.26 -9.48 -16.87
CA SER A 53 4.49 -9.62 -18.09
C SER A 53 5.22 -10.68 -18.90
N PRO A 54 4.59 -11.80 -19.29
CA PRO A 54 5.23 -12.84 -20.09
C PRO A 54 5.80 -12.32 -21.44
N GLN A 55 5.38 -11.12 -21.83
CA GLN A 55 5.82 -10.43 -23.04
C GLN A 55 7.21 -9.80 -22.92
N ALA A 56 7.65 -9.44 -21.71
CA ALA A 56 8.97 -8.87 -21.48
C ALA A 56 10.08 -9.92 -21.63
N ASP A 57 9.84 -11.16 -21.23
CA ASP A 57 10.80 -12.26 -21.39
C ASP A 57 10.96 -12.66 -22.86
N THR A 58 9.84 -12.78 -23.60
CA THR A 58 9.87 -13.11 -25.04
C THR A 58 10.63 -12.04 -25.85
N THR A 59 10.48 -10.77 -25.47
CA THR A 59 11.17 -9.65 -26.12
C THR A 59 12.67 -9.67 -25.81
N GLN A 60 13.06 -9.96 -24.57
CA GLN A 60 14.47 -10.08 -24.17
C GLN A 60 15.17 -11.24 -24.89
N GLU A 61 14.53 -12.41 -24.97
CA GLU A 61 15.06 -13.57 -25.72
C GLU A 61 15.26 -13.23 -27.21
N ALA A 62 14.30 -12.56 -27.84
CA ALA A 62 14.41 -12.12 -29.23
C ALA A 62 15.58 -11.13 -29.43
N HIS A 63 15.81 -10.21 -28.48
CA HIS A 63 16.95 -9.30 -28.51
C HIS A 63 18.29 -10.02 -28.35
N HIS A 64 18.38 -11.00 -27.46
CA HIS A 64 19.59 -11.80 -27.27
C HIS A 64 19.94 -12.60 -28.54
N VAL A 65 18.95 -13.26 -29.15
CA VAL A 65 19.16 -13.99 -30.41
C VAL A 65 19.60 -13.05 -31.53
N ALA A 66 18.98 -11.87 -31.66
CA ALA A 66 19.38 -10.89 -32.67
C ALA A 66 20.82 -10.37 -32.47
N ALA A 67 21.23 -10.13 -31.23
CA ALA A 67 22.60 -9.70 -30.91
C ALA A 67 23.64 -10.78 -31.25
N ILE A 68 23.34 -12.05 -30.94
CA ILE A 68 24.21 -13.18 -31.28
C ILE A 68 24.34 -13.32 -32.81
N VAL A 69 23.22 -13.26 -33.54
CA VAL A 69 23.23 -13.34 -35.02
C VAL A 69 24.02 -12.19 -35.63
N ALA A 70 23.87 -10.97 -35.11
CA ALA A 70 24.63 -9.81 -35.56
C ALA A 70 26.14 -9.99 -35.32
N ALA A 71 26.53 -10.48 -34.13
CA ALA A 71 27.93 -10.75 -33.82
C ALA A 71 28.54 -11.81 -34.75
N ILE A 72 27.80 -12.88 -35.06
CA ILE A 72 28.25 -13.93 -35.99
C ILE A 72 28.34 -13.40 -37.42
N ALA A 73 27.38 -12.58 -37.85
CA ALA A 73 27.39 -11.96 -39.18
C ALA A 73 28.59 -11.01 -39.35
N GLU A 74 28.89 -10.20 -38.33
CA GLU A 74 30.04 -9.30 -38.28
C GLU A 74 31.36 -10.10 -38.33
N PHE A 75 31.48 -11.15 -37.53
CA PHE A 75 32.65 -12.02 -37.50
C PHE A 75 32.90 -12.71 -38.85
N ARG A 76 31.83 -13.20 -39.50
CA ARG A 76 31.94 -13.83 -40.83
C ARG A 76 32.32 -12.83 -41.91
N LYS A 77 31.81 -11.59 -41.85
CA LYS A 77 32.15 -10.49 -42.76
C LYS A 77 33.61 -10.06 -42.60
N ASN A 78 34.14 -10.08 -41.37
CA ASN A 78 35.53 -9.71 -41.06
C ASN A 78 36.55 -10.86 -41.26
N LYS A 79 36.08 -12.09 -41.47
CA LYS A 79 36.91 -13.28 -41.71
C LYS A 79 36.93 -13.72 -43.19
N SER A 80 36.27 -12.97 -44.07
CA SER A 80 36.38 -13.09 -45.53
C SER A 80 37.26 -11.98 -46.09
#